data_AF-A0A2H0PDJ3-F1
#
_entry.id   AF-A0A2H0PDJ3-F1
#
_cell.length_a   1.000
_cell.length_b   1.000
_cell.length_c   1.000
_cell.angle_alpha   90.00
_cell.angle_beta   90.00
_cell.angle_gamma   90.00
#
_symmetry.space_group_name_H-M   'P 1'
#
loop_
_entity.id
_entity.type
_entity.pdbx_description
1 polymer ?
#
loop_
_entity_poly.entity_id
_entity_poly.type
_entity_poly.pdbx_seq_one_letter_code
_entity_poly.pdbx_strand_id
1 'polypeptide(L)'
;MHLTTMTVKPLIVGIPAYWGTVMPPLQHSAYGAAVLDNQFESLVRQGKKGLIEPLAAVSWEISPDRRLVRFKIDTERRFSDGSPLRAMDFKRSWEDGLRMAAKSNNSSIVDALDRLKGFAAFAKTGSI
;
A
#
# COMPACT_ATOMS: atom_id res chain seq x y z
N MET A 1 -20.94 -28.32 -23.24
CA MET A 1 -20.51 -27.21 -22.35
C MET A 1 -20.07 -27.84 -21.04
N HIS A 2 -18.76 -28.04 -20.83
CA HIS A 2 -18.21 -28.62 -19.60
C HIS A 2 -17.95 -27.49 -18.61
N LEU A 3 -18.73 -27.43 -17.53
CA LEU A 3 -18.47 -26.56 -16.39
C LEU A 3 -17.44 -27.26 -15.51
N THR A 4 -16.18 -26.84 -15.61
CA THR A 4 -15.13 -27.29 -14.68
C THR A 4 -15.40 -26.67 -13.32
N THR A 5 -15.89 -27.46 -12.37
CA THR A 5 -15.99 -27.04 -10.96
C THR A 5 -14.59 -26.83 -10.40
N MET A 6 -14.18 -25.58 -10.19
CA MET A 6 -12.94 -25.30 -9.46
C MET A 6 -13.09 -25.79 -8.02
N THR A 7 -12.28 -26.77 -7.63
CA THR A 7 -12.20 -27.20 -6.23
C THR A 7 -11.41 -26.14 -5.47
N VAL A 8 -12.10 -25.35 -4.63
CA VAL A 8 -11.43 -24.38 -3.75
C VAL A 8 -10.71 -25.16 -2.65
N LYS A 9 -9.39 -25.03 -2.57
CA LYS A 9 -8.59 -25.58 -1.46
C LYS A 9 -8.43 -24.49 -0.40
N PRO A 10 -9.07 -24.62 0.78
CA PRO A 10 -8.91 -23.61 1.81
C PRO A 10 -7.50 -23.65 2.41
N LEU A 11 -6.94 -22.47 2.66
CA LEU A 11 -5.78 -22.28 3.54
C LEU A 11 -6.28 -21.65 4.83
N ILE A 12 -5.97 -22.26 5.97
CA ILE A 12 -6.34 -21.74 7.28
C ILE A 12 -5.09 -21.13 7.91
N VAL A 13 -5.14 -19.84 8.24
CA VAL A 13 -4.06 -19.10 8.90
C VAL A 13 -4.58 -18.58 10.24
N GLY A 14 -3.89 -18.91 11.33
CA GLY A 14 -4.24 -18.41 12.67
C GLY A 14 -3.58 -17.06 12.95
N ILE A 15 -4.38 -16.06 13.33
CA ILE A 15 -3.90 -14.75 13.80
C ILE A 15 -4.29 -14.63 15.28
N PRO A 16 -3.35 -14.84 16.23
CA PRO A 16 -3.69 -15.08 17.65
C PRO A 16 -4.00 -13.81 18.45
N ALA A 17 -4.10 -12.65 17.80
CA ALA A 17 -4.33 -11.38 18.47
C ALA A 17 -5.21 -10.45 17.61
N TYR A 18 -5.78 -9.45 18.27
CA TYR A 18 -6.58 -8.42 17.61
C TYR A 18 -5.75 -7.67 16.56
N TRP A 19 -6.18 -7.72 15.30
CA TRP A 19 -5.49 -7.09 14.18
C TRP A 19 -5.88 -5.62 13.96
N GLY A 20 -6.93 -5.14 14.62
CA GLY A 20 -7.34 -3.73 14.54
C GLY A 20 -8.12 -3.37 13.28
N THR A 21 -8.05 -2.09 12.93
CA THR A 21 -8.71 -1.54 11.74
C THR A 21 -7.90 -1.89 10.49
N VAL A 22 -8.55 -2.55 9.53
CA VAL A 22 -7.94 -3.00 8.27
C VAL A 22 -7.96 -1.86 7.23
N MET A 23 -7.29 -0.76 7.56
CA MET A 23 -7.04 0.36 6.65
C MET A 23 -5.53 0.57 6.53
N PRO A 24 -4.93 0.52 5.31
CA PRO A 24 -3.48 0.62 5.15
C PRO A 24 -2.83 1.81 5.90
N PRO A 25 -3.40 3.04 5.90
CA PRO A 25 -2.78 4.17 6.59
C PRO A 25 -2.78 4.07 8.12
N LEU A 26 -3.58 3.18 8.71
CA LEU A 26 -3.67 2.98 10.18
C LEU A 26 -2.92 1.73 10.67
N GLN A 27 -2.18 1.05 9.80
CA GLN A 27 -1.41 -0.12 10.19
C GLN A 27 -0.37 0.24 11.26
N HIS A 28 -0.35 -0.52 12.35
CA HIS A 28 0.56 -0.30 13.48
C HIS A 28 0.96 -1.58 14.23
N SER A 29 0.61 -2.76 13.71
CA SER A 29 0.93 -4.06 14.32
C SER A 29 1.24 -5.13 13.28
N ALA A 30 2.05 -6.12 13.65
CA ALA A 30 2.37 -7.26 12.78
C ALA A 30 1.12 -8.09 12.42
N TYR A 31 0.14 -8.19 13.33
CA TYR A 31 -1.13 -8.89 13.08
C TYR A 31 -1.98 -8.17 12.04
N GLY A 32 -2.08 -6.84 12.13
CA GLY A 32 -2.75 -6.03 11.12
C GLY A 32 -2.06 -6.10 9.76
N ALA A 33 -0.72 -6.08 9.74
CA ALA A 33 0.05 -6.26 8.51
C ALA A 33 -0.25 -7.61 7.83
N ALA A 34 -0.27 -8.71 8.60
CA ALA A 34 -0.57 -10.03 8.06
C ALA A 34 -1.96 -10.10 7.39
N VAL A 35 -2.96 -9.39 7.91
CA VAL A 35 -4.27 -9.29 7.25
C VAL A 35 -4.20 -8.40 6.01
N LEU A 36 -3.58 -7.21 6.12
CA LEU A 36 -3.49 -6.24 5.03
C LEU A 36 -2.73 -6.76 3.82
N ASP A 37 -1.65 -7.52 4.03
CA ASP A 37 -0.81 -8.09 2.96
C ASP A 37 -1.57 -9.10 2.08
N ASN A 38 -2.71 -9.63 2.54
CA ASN A 38 -3.60 -10.49 1.75
C ASN A 38 -4.66 -9.70 0.97
N GLN A 39 -4.93 -8.45 1.35
CA GLN A 39 -6.04 -7.66 0.82
C GLN A 39 -5.60 -6.49 -0.07
N PHE A 40 -4.39 -5.98 0.15
CA PHE A 40 -3.84 -4.81 -0.53
C PHE A 40 -2.44 -5.10 -1.05
N GLU A 41 -2.04 -4.32 -2.07
CA GLU A 41 -0.73 -4.41 -2.67
C GLU A 41 -0.06 -3.03 -2.73
N SER A 42 1.25 -3.01 -2.50
CA SER A 42 2.10 -1.81 -2.58
C SER A 42 2.59 -1.54 -4.01
N LEU A 43 3.25 -0.39 -4.21
CA LEU A 43 3.91 -0.04 -5.48
C LEU A 43 4.95 -1.08 -5.90
N VAL A 44 5.75 -1.54 -4.95
CA VAL A 44 6.84 -2.51 -5.12
C VAL A 44 6.81 -3.50 -3.97
N ARG A 45 7.46 -4.65 -4.13
CA ARG A 45 7.61 -5.64 -3.06
C ARG A 45 9.06 -6.02 -2.85
N GLN A 46 9.34 -6.60 -1.69
CA GLN A 46 10.60 -7.30 -1.48
C GLN A 46 10.52 -8.69 -2.11
N GLY A 47 11.32 -8.89 -3.15
CA GLY A 47 11.47 -10.12 -3.88
C GLY A 47 12.48 -11.08 -3.26
N LYS A 48 12.88 -12.07 -4.07
CA LYS A 48 13.88 -13.05 -3.63
C LYS A 48 15.21 -12.34 -3.34
N LYS A 49 15.93 -12.82 -2.32
CA LYS A 49 17.24 -12.28 -1.89
C LYS A 49 17.18 -10.81 -1.44
N GLY A 50 16.00 -10.31 -1.07
CA GLY A 50 15.81 -8.96 -0.55
C GLY A 50 15.82 -7.86 -1.61
N LEU A 51 15.83 -8.20 -2.91
CA LEU A 51 15.79 -7.22 -4.00
C LEU A 51 14.38 -6.64 -4.14
N ILE A 52 14.29 -5.37 -4.50
CA ILE A 52 13.00 -4.72 -4.77
C ILE A 52 12.50 -5.13 -6.16
N GLU A 53 11.27 -5.63 -6.22
CA GLU A 53 10.61 -6.09 -7.44
C GLU A 53 9.35 -5.27 -7.75
N PRO A 54 8.96 -5.15 -9.04
CA PRO A 54 7.65 -4.65 -9.45
C PRO A 54 6.48 -5.34 -8.74
N LEU A 55 5.44 -4.56 -8.42
CA LEU A 55 4.15 -5.07 -7.96
C LEU A 55 3.01 -4.29 -8.64
N ALA A 56 2.48 -3.24 -8.02
CA ALA A 56 1.53 -2.35 -8.68
C ALA A 56 2.19 -1.34 -9.64
N ALA A 57 3.47 -1.01 -9.42
CA ALA A 57 4.29 -0.31 -10.38
C ALA A 57 5.09 -1.30 -11.22
N VAL A 58 5.06 -1.16 -12.55
CA VAL A 58 5.82 -2.01 -13.48
C VAL A 58 7.30 -1.60 -13.58
N SER A 59 7.59 -0.33 -13.30
CA SER A 59 8.94 0.22 -13.27
C SER A 59 8.98 1.52 -12.47
N TRP A 60 10.19 1.97 -12.13
CA TRP A 60 10.42 3.27 -11.54
C TRP A 60 11.77 3.86 -11.96
N GLU A 61 11.86 5.18 -11.92
CA GLU A 61 13.06 5.95 -12.20
C GLU A 61 13.38 6.81 -10.98
N ILE A 62 14.68 6.92 -10.65
CA ILE A 62 15.16 7.78 -9.58
C ILE A 62 15.96 8.92 -10.22
N SER A 63 15.66 10.17 -9.87
CA SER A 63 16.40 11.33 -10.40
C SER A 63 17.88 11.30 -10.00
N PRO A 64 18.78 11.95 -10.77
CA PRO A 64 20.20 11.99 -10.44
C PRO A 64 20.51 12.52 -9.03
N ASP A 65 19.72 13.50 -8.56
CA ASP A 65 19.83 14.08 -7.22
C ASP A 65 19.15 13.26 -6.11
N ARG A 66 18.53 12.12 -6.47
CA ARG A 66 17.80 11.20 -5.59
C ARG A 66 16.65 11.85 -4.82
N ARG A 67 16.10 12.95 -5.33
CA ARG A 67 14.96 13.65 -4.71
C ARG A 67 13.61 13.29 -5.29
N LEU A 68 13.58 12.65 -6.47
CA LEU A 68 12.37 12.23 -7.14
C LEU A 68 12.44 10.74 -7.46
N VAL A 69 11.36 10.04 -7.13
CA VAL A 69 11.09 8.68 -7.61
C VAL A 69 9.81 8.73 -8.43
N ARG A 70 9.88 8.31 -9.69
CA ARG A 70 8.74 8.27 -10.61
C ARG A 70 8.35 6.83 -10.86
N PHE A 71 7.16 6.44 -10.42
CA PHE A 71 6.61 5.11 -10.65
C PHE A 71 5.72 5.08 -11.89
N LYS A 72 5.86 4.03 -12.70
CA LYS A 72 4.91 3.69 -13.77
C LYS A 72 3.93 2.65 -13.25
N ILE A 73 2.67 3.03 -13.05
CA ILE A 73 1.62 2.16 -12.52
C ILE A 73 1.11 1.20 -13.61
N ASP A 74 0.87 -0.06 -13.25
CA ASP A 74 0.15 -1.01 -14.10
C ASP A 74 -1.34 -0.66 -14.12
N THR A 75 -1.78 0.00 -15.18
CA THR A 75 -3.15 0.46 -15.35
C THR A 75 -4.12 -0.61 -15.84
N GLU A 76 -3.65 -1.81 -16.14
CA GLU A 76 -4.49 -2.96 -16.46
C GLU A 76 -5.05 -3.64 -15.21
N ARG A 77 -4.44 -3.37 -14.04
CA ARG A 77 -4.90 -3.90 -12.75
C ARG A 77 -6.19 -3.23 -12.30
N ARG A 78 -6.99 -4.00 -11.58
CA ARG A 78 -8.31 -3.58 -11.09
C ARG A 78 -8.44 -3.90 -9.61
N PHE A 79 -9.22 -3.09 -8.91
CA PHE A 79 -9.71 -3.44 -7.59
C PHE A 79 -10.74 -4.58 -7.69
N SER A 80 -11.09 -5.17 -6.56
CA SER A 80 -12.06 -6.27 -6.48
C SER A 80 -13.47 -5.89 -6.96
N ASP A 81 -13.79 -4.59 -7.01
CA ASP A 81 -15.03 -4.05 -7.57
C ASP A 81 -14.97 -3.81 -9.10
N GLY A 82 -13.82 -4.09 -9.73
CA GLY A 82 -13.58 -3.91 -11.16
C GLY A 82 -13.09 -2.51 -11.57
N SER A 83 -13.06 -1.55 -10.65
CA SER A 83 -12.52 -0.21 -10.92
C SER A 83 -11.02 -0.26 -11.26
N PRO A 84 -10.53 0.57 -12.20
CA PRO A 84 -9.14 0.52 -12.63
C PRO A 84 -8.21 1.13 -11.58
N LEU A 85 -7.04 0.52 -11.39
CA LEU A 85 -5.98 1.08 -10.55
C LEU A 85 -5.34 2.30 -11.25
N ARG A 86 -5.17 3.39 -10.51
CA ARG A 86 -4.58 4.65 -10.98
C ARG A 86 -3.53 5.17 -9.98
N ALA A 87 -2.64 6.04 -10.47
CA ALA A 87 -1.66 6.71 -9.60
C ALA A 87 -2.31 7.56 -8.49
N MET A 88 -3.52 8.05 -8.73
CA MET A 88 -4.28 8.84 -7.75
C MET A 88 -4.67 8.01 -6.52
N ASP A 89 -4.84 6.71 -6.64
CA ASP A 89 -5.22 5.84 -5.51
C ASP A 89 -4.10 5.77 -4.47
N PHE A 90 -2.84 5.67 -4.93
CA PHE A 90 -1.66 5.74 -4.07
C PHE A 90 -1.53 7.11 -3.41
N LYS A 91 -1.65 8.19 -4.20
CA LYS A 91 -1.61 9.56 -3.68
C LYS A 91 -2.65 9.75 -2.58
N ARG A 92 -3.90 9.36 -2.84
CA ARG A 92 -4.99 9.47 -1.87
C ARG A 92 -4.69 8.65 -0.61
N SER A 93 -4.20 7.42 -0.74
CA SER A 93 -3.85 6.60 0.43
C SER A 93 -2.78 7.25 1.31
N TRP A 94 -1.82 7.95 0.73
CA TRP A 94 -0.79 8.67 1.48
C TRP A 94 -1.34 9.92 2.16
N GLU A 95 -2.17 10.66 1.45
CA GLU A 95 -2.85 11.86 1.95
C GLU A 95 -3.85 11.55 3.09
N ASP A 96 -4.56 10.43 2.99
CA ASP A 96 -5.46 9.96 4.05
C ASP A 96 -4.66 9.63 5.32
N GLY A 97 -3.48 9.02 5.20
CA GLY A 97 -2.59 8.76 6.34
C GLY A 97 -2.16 10.00 7.11
N LEU A 98 -2.05 11.16 6.45
CA LEU A 98 -1.75 12.43 7.10
C LEU A 98 -2.93 13.01 7.90
N ARG A 99 -4.16 12.66 7.52
CA ARG A 99 -5.39 13.20 8.11
C ARG A 99 -5.96 12.32 9.21
N MET A 100 -5.55 11.06 9.24
CA MET A 100 -6.05 10.09 10.20
C MET A 100 -5.23 10.12 11.49
N ALA A 101 -5.91 10.03 12.64
CA ALA A 101 -5.25 10.00 13.93
C ALA A 101 -4.41 8.71 14.09
N ALA A 102 -3.13 8.88 14.39
CA ALA A 102 -2.22 7.76 14.65
C ALA A 102 -2.75 6.88 15.79
N LYS A 103 -2.67 5.56 15.62
CA LYS A 103 -3.11 4.57 16.62
C LYS A 103 -2.00 4.17 17.58
N SER A 104 -0.77 4.56 17.30
CA SER A 104 0.42 4.31 18.12
C SER A 104 1.51 5.34 17.78
N ASN A 105 2.66 5.27 18.45
CA ASN A 105 3.84 6.06 18.07
C ASN A 105 4.46 5.62 16.73
N ASN A 106 4.11 4.44 16.22
CA ASN A 106 4.42 4.01 14.87
C ASN A 106 3.23 4.37 13.98
N SER A 107 3.49 5.20 12.96
CA SER A 107 2.49 5.67 12.02
C SER A 107 3.00 5.42 10.60
N SER A 108 3.01 4.14 10.21
CA SER A 108 3.57 3.57 8.97
C SER A 108 3.85 4.58 7.85
N ILE A 109 2.81 5.10 7.20
CA ILE A 109 2.97 5.95 6.01
C ILE A 109 3.46 7.36 6.34
N VAL A 110 3.14 7.87 7.53
CA VAL A 110 3.65 9.16 8.01
C VAL A 110 5.15 9.05 8.26
N ASP A 111 5.59 7.98 8.94
CA ASP A 111 7.01 7.74 9.25
C ASP A 111 7.85 7.59 7.97
N ALA A 112 7.25 7.08 6.89
CA ALA A 112 7.94 6.89 5.61
C ALA A 112 8.03 8.16 4.77
N LEU A 113 7.08 9.09 4.90
CA LEU A 113 6.89 10.21 3.97
C LEU A 113 7.08 11.60 4.62
N ASP A 114 7.29 11.68 5.93
CA ASP A 114 7.47 12.94 6.68
C ASP A 114 8.55 13.87 6.08
N ARG A 115 9.58 13.31 5.44
CA ARG A 115 10.66 14.06 4.79
C ARG A 115 10.36 14.51 3.35
N LEU A 116 9.23 14.12 2.77
CA LEU A 116 8.86 14.59 1.43
C LEU A 116 8.48 16.07 1.47
N LYS A 117 8.99 16.84 0.50
CA LYS A 117 8.69 18.27 0.36
C LYS A 117 7.18 18.48 0.30
N GLY A 118 6.67 19.33 1.21
CA GLY A 118 5.25 19.70 1.27
C GLY A 118 4.35 18.69 1.99
N PHE A 119 4.85 17.51 2.39
CA PHE A 119 4.05 16.49 3.07
C PHE A 119 3.51 16.97 4.43
N ALA A 120 4.35 17.60 5.25
CA ALA A 120 3.91 18.21 6.50
C ALA A 120 2.98 19.42 6.31
N ALA A 121 3.09 20.14 5.18
CA ALA A 121 2.21 21.27 4.86
C ALA A 121 0.81 20.76 4.46
N PHE A 122 0.75 19.69 3.66
CA PHE A 122 -0.48 19.06 3.23
C PHE A 122 -1.37 18.64 4.40
N ALA A 123 -0.79 18.13 5.49
CA ALA A 123 -1.53 17.76 6.70
C ALA A 123 -2.31 18.96 7.31
N LYS A 124 -1.84 20.19 7.10
CA LYS A 124 -2.44 21.41 7.64
C LYS A 124 -3.41 22.09 6.66
N THR A 125 -3.08 22.08 5.37
CA THR A 125 -3.76 22.91 4.35
C THR A 125 -4.57 22.10 3.33
N GLY A 126 -4.34 20.79 3.26
CA GLY A 126 -4.87 19.93 2.19
C GLY A 126 -4.27 20.18 0.81
N SER A 127 -3.16 20.92 0.71
CA SER A 127 -2.45 21.24 -0.53
C SER A 127 -0.92 21.19 -0.32
N ILE A 128 -0.17 20.85 -1.38
CA ILE A 128 1.31 20.82 -1.41
C ILE A 128 1.86 22.16 -1.86
#